data_AF-A0A947HBP1-F1
#
_entry.id   AF-A0A947HBP1-F1
#
_cell.length_a   1.000
_cell.length_b   1.000
_cell.length_c   1.000
_cell.angle_alpha   90.00
_cell.angle_beta   90.00
_cell.angle_gamma   90.00
#
_symmetry.space_group_name_H-M   'P 1'
#
loop_
_entity.id
_entity.type
_entity.pdbx_description
1 polymer ?
#
loop_
_entity_poly.entity_id
_entity_poly.type
_entity_poly.pdbx_seq_one_letter_code
_entity_poly.pdbx_strand_id
1 'polypeptide(L)'
;MSDRQLTRKALALFATALLTSMATLPVFPVQAMEIDTHSAGNHLVIRDVMVVLEFHNMADHSKDMKANKAVQPVGIDRNHMISVQLLNSKTKQALTNAEVKVTITGPEKKQIGSAGTELKWVAPTARSPYYGAGFDLNTRGKYRVVIHYKQGGKVSNVAFEVMLT
;
A
#
# COMPACT_ATOMS: atom_id res chain seq x y z
N MET A 1 -61.26 47.65 -7.65
CA MET A 1 -61.95 46.77 -8.63
C MET A 1 -60.91 46.48 -9.72
N SER A 2 -60.29 45.30 -9.67
CA SER A 2 -60.58 44.14 -10.56
C SER A 2 -60.27 44.46 -12.03
N ASP A 3 -59.52 43.69 -12.81
CA ASP A 3 -59.03 42.32 -12.69
C ASP A 3 -58.16 42.04 -13.94
N ARG A 4 -57.27 41.04 -13.87
CA ARG A 4 -56.73 40.22 -14.98
C ARG A 4 -55.83 40.89 -16.04
N GLN A 5 -54.56 40.46 -16.06
CA GLN A 5 -54.02 39.47 -17.03
C GLN A 5 -52.51 39.37 -16.75
N LEU A 6 -52.17 38.57 -15.74
CA LEU A 6 -50.80 38.18 -15.39
C LEU A 6 -50.65 36.70 -15.77
N THR A 7 -49.42 36.32 -16.15
CA THR A 7 -48.88 34.96 -16.23
C THR A 7 -49.18 34.14 -17.48
N ARG A 8 -48.21 34.06 -18.40
CA ARG A 8 -47.70 32.77 -18.93
C ARG A 8 -46.21 32.90 -19.27
N LYS A 9 -45.45 31.86 -18.90
CA LYS A 9 -44.03 31.56 -19.22
C LYS A 9 -42.98 32.06 -18.22
N ALA A 10 -43.05 31.57 -16.98
CA ALA A 10 -41.84 31.29 -16.20
C ALA A 10 -41.50 29.81 -16.41
N LEU A 11 -40.56 29.53 -17.31
CA LEU A 11 -39.96 28.20 -17.44
C LEU A 11 -38.70 28.19 -16.56
N ALA A 12 -38.71 27.29 -15.59
CA ALA A 12 -37.67 27.06 -14.63
C ALA A 12 -36.33 26.71 -15.29
N LEU A 13 -35.25 27.35 -14.85
CA LEU A 13 -33.89 26.85 -14.98
C LEU A 13 -33.24 26.83 -13.59
N PHE A 14 -33.43 25.74 -12.86
CA PHE A 14 -32.57 25.37 -11.73
C PHE A 14 -31.51 24.43 -12.29
N ALA A 15 -30.34 24.97 -12.63
CA ALA A 15 -29.15 24.17 -12.89
C ALA A 15 -28.27 24.18 -11.64
N THR A 16 -28.49 23.18 -10.79
CA THR A 16 -27.65 22.89 -9.62
C THR A 16 -26.34 22.29 -10.12
N ALA A 17 -25.30 23.11 -10.29
CA ALA A 17 -23.95 22.62 -10.55
C ALA A 17 -23.27 22.33 -9.20
N LEU A 18 -23.31 21.06 -8.76
CA LEU A 18 -22.38 20.54 -7.77
C LEU A 18 -20.97 20.54 -8.39
N LEU A 19 -20.15 21.53 -8.06
CA LEU A 19 -18.70 21.41 -8.25
C LEU A 19 -18.17 20.46 -7.16
N THR A 20 -17.94 19.21 -7.55
CA THR A 20 -17.20 18.23 -6.76
C THR A 20 -15.76 18.73 -6.58
N SER A 21 -15.43 19.07 -5.34
CA SER A 21 -14.06 19.27 -4.85
C SER A 21 -13.25 17.99 -5.10
N MET A 22 -12.44 17.98 -6.16
CA MET A 22 -11.38 16.99 -6.34
C MET A 22 -10.30 17.30 -5.30
N ALA A 23 -10.27 16.53 -4.21
CA ALA A 23 -9.17 16.56 -3.26
C ALA A 23 -7.89 16.16 -3.98
N THR A 24 -7.03 17.13 -4.28
CA THR A 24 -5.69 16.91 -4.82
C THR A 24 -4.88 16.16 -3.77
N LEU A 25 -4.65 14.86 -4.02
CA LEU A 25 -3.77 14.07 -3.16
C LEU A 25 -2.33 14.62 -3.30
N PRO A 26 -1.59 14.81 -2.20
CA PRO A 26 -0.21 15.24 -2.25
C PRO A 26 0.66 14.18 -2.95
N VAL A 27 1.39 14.61 -3.98
CA VAL A 27 2.40 13.81 -4.68
C VAL A 27 3.65 13.79 -3.80
N PHE A 28 3.93 12.66 -3.17
CA PHE A 28 5.18 12.45 -2.43
C PHE A 28 6.30 12.05 -3.40
N PRO A 29 7.56 12.48 -3.17
CA PRO A 29 8.68 12.09 -4.02
C PRO A 29 8.86 10.57 -4.00
N VAL A 30 8.89 9.97 -5.19
CA VAL A 30 9.16 8.55 -5.42
C VAL A 30 10.67 8.38 -5.50
N GLN A 31 11.26 7.60 -4.60
CA GLN A 31 12.67 7.21 -4.70
C GLN A 31 12.75 5.86 -5.42
N ALA A 32 13.45 5.85 -6.56
CA ALA A 32 13.72 4.64 -7.33
C ALA A 32 14.93 3.92 -6.71
N MET A 33 14.80 2.62 -6.40
CA MET A 33 15.90 1.81 -5.87
C MET A 33 16.02 0.50 -6.67
N GLU A 34 17.23 0.17 -7.10
CA GLU A 34 17.55 -1.07 -7.79
C GLU A 34 17.77 -2.17 -6.73
N ILE A 35 17.18 -3.36 -6.92
CA ILE A 35 17.22 -4.45 -5.94
C ILE A 35 17.86 -5.68 -6.58
N ASP A 36 18.94 -6.11 -5.93
CA ASP A 36 19.53 -7.42 -6.10
C ASP A 36 18.88 -8.37 -5.09
N THR A 37 18.54 -9.60 -5.49
CA THR A 37 17.63 -10.52 -4.76
C THR A 37 18.22 -11.16 -3.50
N HIS A 38 19.25 -10.56 -2.91
CA HIS A 38 19.90 -11.00 -1.67
C HIS A 38 19.87 -9.89 -0.61
N SER A 39 18.75 -9.78 0.09
CA SER A 39 18.56 -9.21 1.44
C SER A 39 19.57 -8.14 1.92
N ALA A 40 19.38 -6.86 1.52
CA ALA A 40 19.81 -5.69 2.30
C ALA A 40 19.05 -4.39 1.91
N GLY A 41 17.97 -4.08 2.63
CA GLY A 41 17.73 -2.72 3.13
C GLY A 41 16.91 -1.70 2.31
N ASN A 42 15.80 -2.07 1.66
CA ASN A 42 14.88 -1.08 1.07
C ASN A 42 14.02 -0.43 2.16
N HIS A 43 14.53 0.63 2.79
CA HIS A 43 13.81 1.31 3.85
C HIS A 43 13.70 2.81 3.62
N LEU A 44 12.56 3.38 4.01
CA LEU A 44 12.29 4.80 3.93
C LEU A 44 11.81 5.29 5.30
N VAL A 45 12.36 6.42 5.75
CA VAL A 45 11.94 7.05 7.02
C VAL A 45 11.00 8.20 6.72
N ILE A 46 9.78 8.13 7.24
CA ILE A 46 8.74 9.16 7.11
C ILE A 46 8.17 9.45 8.49
N ARG A 47 8.24 10.71 8.94
CA ARG A 47 7.57 11.20 10.16
C ARG A 47 7.78 10.27 11.37
N ASP A 48 9.05 9.98 11.65
CA ASP A 48 9.51 9.09 12.71
C ASP A 48 9.18 7.60 12.53
N VAL A 49 8.62 7.17 11.41
CA VAL A 49 8.39 5.76 11.06
C VAL A 49 9.37 5.32 10.00
N MET A 50 10.13 4.27 10.26
CA MET A 50 10.95 3.56 9.28
C MET A 50 10.10 2.45 8.67
N VAL A 51 9.87 2.53 7.36
CA VAL A 51 9.17 1.51 6.59
C VAL A 51 10.20 0.69 5.83
N VAL A 52 10.27 -0.61 6.10
CA VAL A 52 11.15 -1.55 5.38
C VAL A 52 10.29 -2.42 4.48
N LEU A 53 10.61 -2.47 3.19
CA LEU A 53 9.94 -3.31 2.20
C LEU A 53 10.88 -4.45 1.78
N GLU A 54 10.40 -5.68 1.88
CA GLU A 54 11.14 -6.86 1.43
C GLU A 54 10.26 -7.74 0.55
N PHE A 55 10.89 -8.38 -0.43
CA PHE A 55 10.31 -9.39 -1.29
C PHE A 55 11.01 -10.70 -1.01
N HIS A 56 10.23 -11.75 -0.84
CA HIS A 56 10.75 -13.09 -0.65
C HIS A 56 10.12 -14.01 -1.70
N ASN A 57 10.88 -14.96 -2.22
CA ASN A 57 10.26 -16.08 -2.91
C ASN A 57 9.39 -16.85 -1.89
N MET A 58 8.15 -17.19 -2.25
CA MET A 58 7.23 -17.85 -1.32
C MET A 58 7.75 -19.21 -0.85
N ALA A 59 8.51 -19.93 -1.68
CA ALA A 59 9.11 -21.21 -1.31
C ALA A 59 10.10 -21.04 -0.15
N ASP A 60 10.94 -20.00 -0.18
CA ASP A 60 11.91 -19.74 0.87
C ASP A 60 11.25 -19.11 2.09
N HIS A 61 10.29 -18.21 1.88
CA HIS A 61 9.48 -17.65 2.94
C HIS A 61 8.74 -18.74 3.73
N SER A 62 8.15 -19.71 3.05
CA SER A 62 7.42 -20.82 3.68
C SER A 62 8.33 -21.70 4.54
N LYS A 63 9.56 -21.95 4.10
CA LYS A 63 10.56 -22.69 4.89
C LYS A 63 10.93 -21.91 6.16
N ASP A 64 11.18 -20.60 6.03
CA ASP A 64 11.51 -19.72 7.15
C ASP A 64 10.37 -19.65 8.18
N MET A 65 9.12 -19.51 7.71
CA MET A 65 7.95 -19.49 8.60
C MET A 65 7.77 -20.81 9.36
N LYS A 66 8.01 -21.95 8.70
CA LYS A 66 7.95 -23.27 9.33
C LYS A 66 9.04 -23.43 10.38
N ALA A 67 10.27 -22.99 10.10
CA ALA A 67 11.38 -23.03 11.04
C ALA A 67 11.09 -22.16 12.29
N ASN A 68 10.45 -21.01 12.10
CA ASN A 68 10.22 -20.02 13.16
C ASN A 68 8.85 -20.13 13.85
N LYS A 69 8.07 -21.17 13.55
CA LYS A 69 6.72 -21.43 14.10
C LYS A 69 5.78 -20.22 13.98
N ALA A 70 5.92 -19.46 12.89
CA ALA A 70 5.16 -18.25 12.65
C ALA A 70 3.83 -18.57 11.94
N VAL A 71 2.81 -17.75 12.19
CA VAL A 71 1.56 -17.80 11.43
C VAL A 71 1.84 -17.36 10.00
N GLN A 72 1.42 -18.17 9.02
CA GLN A 72 1.62 -17.80 7.64
C GLN A 72 0.72 -16.62 7.23
N PRO A 73 1.25 -15.69 6.43
CA PRO A 73 0.46 -14.60 5.86
C PRO A 73 -0.59 -15.13 4.88
N VAL A 74 -1.52 -14.28 4.47
CA VAL A 74 -2.50 -14.64 3.43
C VAL A 74 -1.83 -14.81 2.06
N GLY A 75 -2.36 -15.71 1.22
CA GLY A 75 -1.89 -15.89 -0.17
C GLY A 75 -0.63 -16.75 -0.32
N ILE A 76 -0.48 -17.81 0.48
CA ILE A 76 0.67 -18.73 0.44
C ILE A 76 0.79 -19.54 -0.86
N ASP A 77 -0.28 -19.55 -1.67
CA ASP A 77 -0.35 -20.16 -3.00
C ASP A 77 0.37 -19.34 -4.08
N ARG A 78 0.77 -18.11 -3.75
CA ARG A 78 1.41 -17.17 -4.67
C ARG A 78 2.92 -17.34 -4.72
N ASN A 79 3.55 -16.83 -5.79
CA ASN A 79 4.99 -17.06 -6.00
C ASN A 79 5.92 -16.14 -5.19
N HIS A 80 5.45 -14.96 -4.77
CA HIS A 80 6.23 -14.02 -3.98
C HIS A 80 5.47 -13.59 -2.73
N MET A 81 6.20 -13.35 -1.67
CA MET A 81 5.72 -12.75 -0.44
C MET A 81 6.24 -11.30 -0.36
N ILE A 82 5.34 -10.36 -0.08
CA ILE A 82 5.72 -8.99 0.25
C ILE A 82 5.57 -8.80 1.75
N SER A 83 6.65 -8.38 2.39
CA SER A 83 6.67 -8.04 3.82
C SER A 83 7.03 -6.57 4.03
N VAL A 84 6.27 -5.92 4.90
CA VAL A 84 6.40 -4.52 5.28
C VAL A 84 6.62 -4.44 6.78
N GLN A 85 7.80 -4.02 7.20
CA GLN A 85 8.06 -3.70 8.61
C GLN A 85 7.80 -2.21 8.82
N LEU A 86 6.97 -1.89 9.80
CA LEU A 86 6.81 -0.53 10.30
C LEU A 86 7.55 -0.46 11.63
N LEU A 87 8.60 0.36 11.71
CA LEU A 87 9.43 0.51 12.90
C LEU A 87 9.42 1.95 13.37
N ASN A 88 9.44 2.18 14.69
CA ASN A 88 9.78 3.48 15.21
C ASN A 88 11.22 3.82 14.80
N SER A 89 11.43 4.93 14.11
CA SER A 89 12.75 5.30 13.58
C SER A 89 13.82 5.50 14.66
N LYS A 90 13.43 5.86 15.89
CA LYS A 90 14.32 6.10 17.03
C LYS A 90 14.58 4.82 17.82
N THR A 91 13.52 4.13 18.23
CA THR A 91 13.64 2.94 19.10
C THR A 91 13.83 1.64 18.33
N LYS A 92 13.61 1.65 17.01
CA LYS A 92 13.57 0.47 16.12
C LYS A 92 12.53 -0.58 16.53
N GLN A 93 11.63 -0.26 17.46
CA GLN A 93 10.56 -1.16 17.87
C GLN A 93 9.49 -1.24 16.78
N ALA A 94 8.96 -2.46 16.58
CA ALA A 94 7.91 -2.70 15.63
C ALA A 94 6.61 -1.99 16.03
N LEU A 95 6.01 -1.31 15.06
CA LEU A 95 4.75 -0.61 15.18
C LEU A 95 3.63 -1.60 14.87
N THR A 96 2.95 -2.04 15.93
CA THR A 96 1.83 -2.98 15.85
C THR A 96 0.50 -2.25 15.65
N ASN A 97 -0.56 -2.99 15.33
CA ASN A 97 -1.94 -2.50 15.19
C ASN A 97 -2.14 -1.39 14.15
N ALA A 98 -1.25 -1.28 13.16
CA ALA A 98 -1.49 -0.49 11.96
C ALA A 98 -2.40 -1.24 10.99
N GLU A 99 -3.27 -0.50 10.31
CA GLU A 99 -3.92 -0.98 9.09
C GLU A 99 -2.94 -0.76 7.94
N VAL A 100 -2.51 -1.82 7.25
CA VAL A 100 -1.54 -1.73 6.16
C VAL A 100 -2.14 -2.30 4.89
N LYS A 101 -2.06 -1.53 3.80
CA LYS A 101 -2.53 -1.90 2.46
C LYS A 101 -1.45 -1.61 1.44
N VAL A 102 -1.41 -2.39 0.36
CA VAL A 102 -0.48 -2.17 -0.75
C VAL A 102 -1.20 -2.06 -2.08
N THR A 103 -0.65 -1.21 -2.93
CA THR A 103 -0.98 -1.13 -4.35
C THR A 103 0.30 -1.41 -5.13
N ILE A 104 0.27 -2.41 -6.00
CA ILE A 104 1.45 -2.85 -6.76
C ILE A 104 1.18 -2.61 -8.24
N THR A 105 2.11 -1.96 -8.92
CA THR A 105 2.10 -1.76 -10.36
C THR A 105 3.32 -2.44 -10.95
N GLY A 106 3.12 -3.37 -11.88
CA GLY A 106 4.18 -4.11 -12.54
C GLY A 106 4.86 -3.36 -13.70
N PRO A 107 5.85 -3.98 -14.35
CA PRO A 107 6.66 -3.38 -15.41
C PRO A 107 5.83 -2.85 -16.59
N GLU A 108 4.73 -3.53 -16.93
CA GLU A 108 3.80 -3.13 -17.99
C GLU A 108 2.81 -2.03 -17.56
N LYS A 109 3.05 -1.37 -16.41
CA LYS A 109 2.14 -0.41 -15.76
C LYS A 109 0.77 -1.01 -15.40
N LYS A 110 0.66 -2.34 -15.39
CA LYS A 110 -0.53 -3.06 -14.96
C LYS A 110 -0.53 -3.21 -13.45
N GLN A 111 -1.69 -3.00 -12.84
CA GLN A 111 -1.86 -3.27 -11.42
C GLN A 111 -1.80 -4.78 -11.16
N ILE A 112 -1.09 -5.18 -10.11
CA ILE A 112 -1.00 -6.56 -9.65
C ILE A 112 -1.92 -6.73 -8.45
N GLY A 113 -2.83 -7.71 -8.52
CA GLY A 113 -3.86 -7.93 -7.50
C GLY A 113 -4.86 -6.77 -7.39
N SER A 114 -5.59 -6.76 -6.28
CA SER A 114 -6.56 -5.69 -5.97
C SER A 114 -5.86 -4.43 -5.48
N ALA A 115 -6.43 -3.27 -5.83
CA ALA A 115 -5.95 -1.99 -5.35
C ALA A 115 -6.14 -1.93 -3.83
N GLY A 116 -5.07 -1.66 -3.09
CA GLY A 116 -5.13 -1.60 -1.63
C GLY A 116 -5.34 -2.96 -0.96
N THR A 117 -4.68 -4.01 -1.46
CA THR A 117 -4.65 -5.32 -0.81
C THR A 117 -4.13 -5.19 0.62
N GLU A 118 -4.92 -5.66 1.59
CA GLU A 118 -4.55 -5.58 3.01
C GLU A 118 -3.45 -6.58 3.36
N LEU A 119 -2.43 -6.13 4.09
CA LEU A 119 -1.36 -6.97 4.61
C LEU A 119 -1.70 -7.39 6.04
N LYS A 120 -1.42 -8.66 6.38
CA LYS A 120 -1.72 -9.21 7.71
C LYS A 120 -0.48 -9.24 8.58
N TRP A 121 -0.67 -8.99 9.87
CA TRP A 121 0.39 -9.00 10.87
C TRP A 121 0.96 -10.42 11.03
N VAL A 122 2.30 -10.52 10.99
CA VAL A 122 3.06 -11.74 11.20
C VAL A 122 4.18 -11.44 12.19
N ALA A 123 4.24 -12.24 13.26
CA ALA A 123 5.23 -12.10 14.32
C ALA A 123 6.02 -13.41 14.46
N PRO A 124 7.09 -13.60 13.66
CA PRO A 124 7.97 -14.75 13.81
C PRO A 124 8.81 -14.62 15.07
N THR A 125 9.20 -15.75 15.66
CA THR A 125 9.99 -15.79 16.90
C THR A 125 11.44 -15.35 16.72
N ALA A 126 12.00 -15.52 15.52
CA ALA A 126 13.41 -15.28 15.23
C ALA A 126 13.69 -14.04 14.35
N ARG A 127 12.66 -13.28 13.95
CA ARG A 127 12.80 -12.10 13.08
C ARG A 127 11.89 -10.98 13.56
N SER A 128 12.17 -9.75 13.12
CA SER A 128 11.30 -8.61 13.40
C SER A 128 9.90 -8.85 12.83
N PRO A 129 8.84 -8.54 13.60
CA PRO A 129 7.47 -8.62 13.11
C PRO A 129 7.22 -7.72 11.89
N TYR A 130 6.33 -8.15 11.01
CA TYR A 130 6.00 -7.44 9.77
C TYR A 130 4.53 -7.62 9.39
N TYR A 131 4.08 -6.84 8.43
CA TYR A 131 2.80 -7.02 7.73
C TYR A 131 3.06 -7.65 6.38
N GLY A 132 2.30 -8.67 5.97
CA GLY A 132 2.50 -9.21 4.64
C GLY A 132 1.37 -10.03 4.03
N ALA A 133 1.54 -10.31 2.75
CA ALA A 133 0.64 -11.07 1.90
C ALA A 133 1.40 -11.59 0.66
N GLY A 134 0.91 -12.69 0.09
CA GLY A 134 1.42 -13.24 -1.16
C GLY A 134 0.86 -12.57 -2.40
N PHE A 135 1.70 -12.47 -3.44
CA PHE A 135 1.38 -11.87 -4.73
C PHE A 135 2.05 -12.65 -5.87
N ASP A 136 1.40 -12.67 -7.03
CA ASP A 136 2.00 -13.25 -8.25
C ASP A 136 2.78 -12.18 -9.03
N LEU A 137 4.11 -12.24 -8.91
CA LEU A 137 5.04 -11.36 -9.60
C LEU A 137 5.78 -12.18 -10.66
N ASN A 138 5.17 -12.31 -11.83
CA ASN A 138 5.64 -13.22 -12.90
C ASN A 138 6.56 -12.55 -13.94
N THR A 139 6.66 -11.23 -13.92
CA THR A 139 7.34 -10.47 -14.97
C THR A 139 8.57 -9.80 -14.38
N ARG A 140 9.75 -10.10 -14.91
CA ARG A 140 10.96 -9.38 -14.52
C ARG A 140 10.87 -7.90 -14.91
N GLY A 141 11.46 -7.03 -14.11
CA GLY A 141 11.52 -5.60 -14.36
C GLY A 141 11.11 -4.76 -13.15
N LYS A 142 10.87 -3.48 -13.41
CA LYS A 142 10.57 -2.49 -12.37
C LYS A 142 9.11 -2.58 -11.92
N TYR A 143 8.91 -2.80 -10.63
CA TYR A 143 7.64 -2.70 -9.93
C TYR A 143 7.58 -1.40 -9.13
N ARG A 144 6.40 -0.79 -9.06
CA ARG A 144 6.10 0.29 -8.11
C ARG A 144 5.19 -0.26 -7.03
N VAL A 145 5.62 -0.18 -5.78
CA VAL A 145 4.84 -0.58 -4.61
C VAL A 145 4.51 0.65 -3.79
N VAL A 146 3.21 0.93 -3.64
CA VAL A 146 2.72 1.97 -2.76
C VAL A 146 2.15 1.31 -1.51
N ILE A 147 2.74 1.62 -0.37
CA ILE A 147 2.29 1.17 0.95
C ILE A 147 1.46 2.28 1.55
N HIS A 148 0.20 1.98 1.84
CA HIS A 148 -0.73 2.82 2.55
C HIS A 148 -0.84 2.28 3.96
N TYR A 149 -0.53 3.08 4.98
CA TYR A 149 -0.68 2.64 6.36
C TYR A 149 -1.38 3.68 7.22
N LYS A 150 -2.17 3.19 8.16
CA LYS A 150 -2.86 4.00 9.16
C LYS A 150 -2.45 3.54 10.55
N GLN A 151 -1.94 4.47 11.36
CA GLN A 151 -1.52 4.19 12.72
C GLN A 151 -1.98 5.31 13.65
N GLY A 152 -2.65 4.97 14.75
CA GLY A 152 -3.16 5.96 15.71
C GLY A 152 -4.04 7.03 15.04
N GLY A 153 -4.83 6.64 14.02
CA GLY A 153 -5.68 7.56 13.24
C GLY A 153 -4.98 8.36 12.14
N LYS A 154 -3.64 8.33 12.05
CA LYS A 154 -2.89 9.05 11.02
C LYS A 154 -2.66 8.17 9.80
N VAL A 155 -3.04 8.67 8.63
CA VAL A 155 -2.82 8.01 7.34
C VAL A 155 -1.52 8.51 6.71
N SER A 156 -0.71 7.58 6.22
CA SER A 156 0.55 7.84 5.54
C SER A 156 0.70 6.93 4.33
N ASN A 157 1.41 7.43 3.31
CA ASN A 157 1.69 6.68 2.09
C ASN A 157 3.19 6.75 1.80
N VAL A 158 3.76 5.63 1.36
CA VAL A 158 5.14 5.57 0.89
C VAL A 158 5.20 4.76 -0.39
N ALA A 159 6.04 5.18 -1.33
CA ALA A 159 6.22 4.49 -2.60
C ALA A 159 7.67 4.05 -2.76
N PHE A 160 7.83 2.79 -3.17
CA PHE A 160 9.09 2.19 -3.56
C PHE A 160 9.03 1.86 -5.05
N GLU A 161 10.11 2.08 -5.79
CA GLU A 161 10.35 1.35 -7.03
C GLU A 161 11.35 0.24 -6.75
N VAL A 162 11.05 -0.95 -7.24
CA VAL A 162 11.78 -2.18 -6.96
C VAL A 162 12.05 -2.90 -8.27
N MET A 163 13.32 -3.25 -8.52
CA MET A 163 13.66 -4.11 -9.64
C MET A 163 13.53 -5.57 -9.23
N LEU A 164 12.72 -6.34 -9.95
CA LEU A 164 12.69 -7.80 -9.84
C LEU A 164 13.53 -8.38 -10.98
N THR A 165 14.66 -8.98 -10.62
CA THR A 165 15.66 -9.54 -11.55
C THR A 165 15.39 -10.97 -11.97
#